data_AF-A0A9D6K495-F1
#
_entry.id   AF-A0A9D6K495-F1
#
_cell.length_a   1.000
_cell.length_b   1.000
_cell.length_c   1.000
_cell.angle_alpha   90.00
_cell.angle_beta   90.00
_cell.angle_gamma   90.00
#
_symmetry.space_group_name_H-M   'P 1'
#
loop_
_entity.id
_entity.type
_entity.pdbx_description
1 polymer ?
#
loop_
_entity_poly.entity_id
_entity_poly.type
_entity_poly.pdbx_seq_one_letter_code
_entity_poly.pdbx_strand_id
1 'polypeptide(L)'
;MRRIGIAASKMARGSLPKYNVFVIMIAFLCSLLLFFICGFAILAALFLISLVCRPFLPPEFNAVLPAIVRVCLVALAVVIGVLNVLAVVKNIKVNK
;
A
#
# COMPACT_ATOMS: atom_id res chain seq x y z
N MET A 1 1.86 -2.97 16.41
CA MET A 1 1.38 -4.12 15.60
C MET A 1 0.79 -5.29 16.40
N ARG A 2 0.79 -5.32 17.74
CA ARG A 2 0.15 -6.40 18.55
C ARG A 2 -1.37 -6.55 18.30
N ARG A 3 -2.06 -5.49 17.86
CA ARG A 3 -3.53 -5.48 17.65
C ARG A 3 -4.00 -6.37 16.48
N ILE A 4 -3.21 -6.50 15.41
CA ILE A 4 -3.54 -7.38 14.26
C ILE A 4 -3.55 -8.84 14.72
N GLY A 5 -2.52 -9.24 15.47
CA GLY A 5 -2.46 -10.57 16.08
C GLY A 5 -3.57 -10.84 17.10
N ILE A 6 -4.03 -9.84 17.87
CA ILE A 6 -5.15 -10.03 18.81
C ILE A 6 -6.48 -10.22 18.05
N ALA A 7 -6.73 -9.43 16.99
CA ALA A 7 -7.92 -9.58 16.16
C ALA A 7 -7.96 -10.94 15.44
N ALA A 8 -6.84 -11.34 14.83
CA ALA A 8 -6.71 -12.65 14.19
C ALA A 8 -6.87 -13.80 15.20
N SER A 9 -6.35 -13.67 16.43
CA SER A 9 -6.50 -14.68 17.48
C SER A 9 -7.95 -14.85 17.91
N LYS A 10 -8.71 -13.74 17.97
CA LYS A 10 -10.13 -13.77 18.34
C LYS A 10 -10.99 -14.41 17.23
N MET A 11 -10.63 -14.22 15.97
CA MET A 11 -11.31 -14.84 14.82
C MET A 11 -10.94 -16.31 14.61
N ALA A 12 -9.67 -16.69 14.85
CA ALA A 12 -9.16 -18.02 14.55
C ALA A 12 -9.57 -19.10 15.57
N ARG A 13 -10.13 -18.72 16.73
CA ARG A 13 -10.58 -19.62 17.82
C ARG A 13 -9.56 -20.74 18.13
N GLY A 14 -8.27 -20.42 18.13
CA GLY A 14 -7.19 -21.36 18.47
C GLY A 14 -6.57 -22.16 17.31
N SER A 15 -7.11 -22.08 16.09
CA SER A 15 -6.51 -22.78 14.94
C SER A 15 -5.39 -21.96 14.26
N LEU A 16 -4.16 -22.47 14.31
CA LEU A 16 -2.96 -21.89 13.69
C LEU A 16 -3.11 -21.56 12.19
N PRO A 17 -3.64 -22.45 11.32
CA PRO A 17 -3.74 -22.12 9.89
C PRO A 17 -4.74 -20.98 9.63
N LYS A 18 -5.87 -20.94 10.35
CA LYS A 18 -6.85 -19.85 10.20
C LYS A 18 -6.27 -18.54 10.72
N TYR A 19 -5.47 -18.58 11.79
CA TYR A 19 -4.78 -17.39 12.31
C TYR A 19 -3.87 -16.75 11.27
N ASN A 20 -3.00 -17.53 10.63
CA ASN A 20 -2.07 -17.01 9.63
C ASN A 20 -2.81 -16.45 8.40
N VAL A 21 -3.90 -17.09 7.96
CA VAL A 21 -4.75 -16.57 6.87
C VAL A 21 -5.37 -15.22 7.24
N PHE A 22 -5.93 -15.08 8.44
CA PHE A 22 -6.49 -13.80 8.89
C PHE A 22 -5.43 -12.70 9.02
N VAL A 23 -4.23 -13.03 9.49
CA VAL A 23 -3.11 -12.07 9.54
C VAL A 23 -2.75 -11.57 8.14
N ILE A 24 -2.61 -12.46 7.16
CA ILE A 24 -2.31 -12.09 5.77
C ILE A 24 -3.43 -11.24 5.19
N MET A 25 -4.69 -11.63 5.39
CA MET A 25 -5.84 -10.91 4.87
C MET A 25 -5.96 -9.49 5.44
N ILE A 26 -5.76 -9.33 6.76
CA ILE A 26 -5.81 -8.02 7.42
C ILE A 26 -4.62 -7.15 6.98
N ALA A 27 -3.42 -7.71 6.92
CA ALA A 27 -2.23 -6.98 6.47
C ALA A 27 -2.37 -6.53 5.01
N PHE A 28 -2.90 -7.40 4.15
CA PHE A 28 -3.20 -7.08 2.77
C PHE A 28 -4.25 -5.97 2.65
N LEU A 29 -5.39 -6.08 3.36
CA LEU A 29 -6.44 -5.07 3.33
C LEU A 29 -5.93 -3.68 3.80
N CYS A 30 -5.12 -3.66 4.85
CA CYS A 30 -4.50 -2.43 5.35
C CYS A 30 -3.53 -1.82 4.33
N SER A 31 -2.70 -2.66 3.69
CA SER A 31 -1.76 -2.23 2.65
C SER A 31 -2.49 -1.69 1.41
N LEU A 32 -3.61 -2.31 1.04
CA LEU A 32 -4.44 -1.88 -0.08
C LEU A 32 -5.07 -0.50 0.19
N LEU A 33 -5.58 -0.27 1.40
CA LEU A 33 -6.10 1.04 1.81
C LEU A 33 -5.02 2.11 1.76
N LEU A 34 -3.82 1.83 2.29
CA LEU A 34 -2.69 2.76 2.20
C LEU A 34 -2.30 3.05 0.75
N PHE A 35 -2.33 2.05 -0.12
CA PHE A 35 -2.04 2.22 -1.55
C PHE A 35 -3.05 3.17 -2.20
N PHE A 36 -4.34 3.01 -1.93
CA PHE A 36 -5.36 3.91 -2.46
C PHE A 36 -5.24 5.34 -1.94
N ILE A 37 -5.04 5.52 -0.62
CA ILE A 37 -4.93 6.85 -0.01
C ILE A 37 -3.70 7.60 -0.54
N CYS A 38 -2.54 6.94 -0.52
CA CYS A 38 -1.30 7.53 -1.00
C CYS A 38 -1.30 7.71 -2.53
N GLY A 39 -1.82 6.74 -3.28
CA GLY A 39 -1.94 6.82 -4.74
C GLY A 39 -2.85 7.98 -5.17
N PHE A 40 -3.96 8.19 -4.47
CA PHE A 40 -4.84 9.33 -4.71
C PHE A 40 -4.13 10.66 -4.41
N ALA A 41 -3.38 10.75 -3.31
CA ALA A 41 -2.61 11.95 -3.00
C ALA A 41 -1.56 12.28 -4.08
N ILE A 42 -0.88 11.27 -4.63
CA ILE A 42 0.08 11.45 -5.74
C ILE A 42 -0.63 11.96 -7.00
N LEU A 43 -1.77 11.37 -7.36
CA LEU A 43 -2.55 11.80 -8.52
C LEU A 43 -3.07 13.23 -8.35
N ALA A 44 -3.60 13.57 -7.17
CA ALA A 44 -4.07 14.91 -6.85
C ALA A 44 -2.93 15.94 -6.91
N ALA A 45 -1.74 15.59 -6.40
CA ALA A 45 -0.56 16.45 -6.48
C ALA A 45 -0.10 16.67 -7.93
N LEU A 46 -0.01 15.62 -8.74
CA LEU A 46 0.35 15.73 -10.16
C LEU A 46 -0.69 16.53 -10.95
N PHE A 47 -1.98 16.37 -10.63
CA PHE A 47 -3.05 17.17 -11.23
C PHE A 47 -2.91 18.65 -10.89
N LEU A 48 -2.66 18.99 -9.61
CA LEU A 48 -2.42 20.37 -9.18
C LEU A 48 -1.18 20.97 -9.85
N ILE A 49 -0.08 20.23 -9.94
CA ILE A 49 1.13 20.68 -10.64
C ILE A 49 0.82 20.95 -12.12
N SER A 50 0.11 20.04 -12.78
CA SER A 50 -0.27 20.21 -14.18
C SER A 50 -1.21 21.40 -14.40
N LEU A 51 -2.05 21.74 -13.42
CA LEU A 51 -2.98 22.86 -13.49
C LEU A 51 -2.26 24.20 -13.25
N VAL A 52 -1.49 24.30 -12.16
CA VAL A 52 -0.88 25.54 -11.69
C VAL A 52 0.36 25.90 -12.50
N CYS A 53 1.20 24.92 -12.80
CA CYS A 53 2.47 25.17 -13.46
C CYS A 53 2.34 25.15 -15.00
N ARG A 54 1.16 24.86 -15.57
CA ARG A 54 0.89 24.83 -17.02
C ARG A 54 1.63 25.90 -17.86
N PRO A 55 1.71 27.19 -17.46
CA PRO A 55 2.43 28.22 -18.24
C PRO A 55 3.98 28.06 -18.23
N PHE A 56 4.53 27.33 -17.27
CA PHE A 56 5.98 27.10 -17.12
C PHE A 56 6.42 25.73 -17.62
N LEU A 57 5.49 24.88 -18.04
CA LEU A 57 5.81 23.52 -18.45
C LEU A 57 6.07 23.41 -19.96
N PRO A 58 7.07 22.59 -20.34
CA PRO A 58 7.34 22.33 -21.75
C PRO A 58 6.14 21.64 -22.41
N PRO A 59 5.88 21.89 -23.71
CA PRO A 59 4.73 21.31 -24.42
C PRO A 59 4.74 19.78 -24.45
N GLU A 60 5.91 19.17 -24.31
CA GLU A 60 6.08 17.71 -24.26
C GLU A 60 5.70 17.08 -22.91
N PHE A 61 5.45 17.87 -21.87
CA PHE A 61 5.19 17.35 -20.53
C PHE A 61 3.98 16.40 -20.46
N ASN A 62 2.94 16.68 -21.23
CA ASN A 62 1.74 15.84 -21.28
C ASN A 62 2.04 14.44 -21.82
N ALA A 63 3.05 14.29 -22.68
CA ALA A 63 3.47 12.98 -23.20
C ALA A 63 4.21 12.15 -22.14
N VAL A 64 4.94 12.81 -21.24
CA VAL A 64 5.73 12.16 -20.16
C VAL A 64 4.94 11.94 -18.87
N LEU A 65 3.86 12.71 -18.65
CA LEU A 65 2.99 12.59 -17.48
C LEU A 65 2.55 11.15 -17.14
N PRO A 66 2.07 10.31 -18.09
CA PRO A 66 1.71 8.93 -17.78
C PRO A 66 2.91 8.08 -17.35
N ALA A 67 4.11 8.35 -17.86
CA ALA A 67 5.33 7.68 -17.44
C ALA A 67 5.69 8.06 -15.99
N ILE A 68 5.60 9.35 -15.65
CA ILE A 68 5.83 9.84 -14.28
C ILE A 68 4.85 9.20 -13.30
N VAL A 69 3.55 9.20 -13.62
CA VAL A 69 2.50 8.55 -12.80
C VAL A 69 2.84 7.07 -12.58
N ARG A 70 3.20 6.34 -13.64
CA ARG A 70 3.59 4.92 -13.54
C ARG A 70 4.76 4.73 -12.59
N VAL A 71 5.83 5.51 -12.72
CA VAL A 71 7.01 5.40 -11.85
C VAL A 71 6.64 5.67 -10.39
N CYS A 72 5.83 6.70 -10.11
CA CYS A 72 5.37 7.00 -8.75
C CYS A 72 4.52 5.87 -8.16
N LEU A 73 3.59 5.30 -8.94
CA LEU A 73 2.74 4.19 -8.49
C LEU A 73 3.55 2.90 -8.27
N VAL A 74 4.54 2.61 -9.11
CA VAL A 74 5.45 1.47 -8.94
C VAL A 74 6.28 1.64 -7.67
N ALA A 75 6.88 2.82 -7.47
CA ALA A 75 7.65 3.11 -6.26
C ALA A 75 6.78 2.96 -5.00
N LEU A 76 5.54 3.48 -5.03
CA LEU A 76 4.59 3.33 -3.94
C LEU A 76 4.24 1.86 -3.68
N ALA A 77 4.00 1.07 -4.73
CA ALA A 77 3.70 -0.35 -4.63
C ALA A 77 4.86 -1.13 -3.99
N VAL A 78 6.11 -0.80 -4.34
CA VAL A 78 7.30 -1.43 -3.74
C VAL A 78 7.37 -1.12 -2.24
N VAL A 79 7.23 0.15 -1.84
CA VAL A 79 7.28 0.55 -0.43
C VAL A 79 6.19 -0.14 0.39
N ILE A 80 4.96 -0.14 -0.12
CA ILE A 80 3.81 -0.78 0.54
C ILE A 80 3.99 -2.30 0.58
N GLY A 81 4.51 -2.91 -0.48
CA GLY A 81 4.82 -4.34 -0.53
C GLY A 81 5.81 -4.74 0.56
N VAL A 82 6.90 -3.98 0.72
CA VAL A 82 7.89 -4.21 1.79
C VAL A 82 7.25 -4.09 3.17
N LEU A 83 6.45 -3.04 3.40
CA LEU A 83 5.74 -2.85 4.67
C LEU A 83 4.74 -3.99 4.95
N ASN A 84 4.05 -4.49 3.93
CA ASN A 84 3.13 -5.61 4.05
C ASN A 84 3.86 -6.90 4.43
N VAL A 85 4.98 -7.23 3.75
CA VAL A 85 5.81 -8.38 4.09
C VAL A 85 6.31 -8.29 5.54
N LEU A 86 6.80 -7.12 5.95
CA LEU A 86 7.24 -6.90 7.34
C LEU A 86 6.10 -7.07 8.35
N ALA A 87 4.89 -6.60 8.02
CA ALA A 87 3.72 -6.77 8.87
C ALA A 87 3.32 -8.24 9.00
N VAL A 88 3.34 -8.99 7.89
CA VAL A 88 3.04 -10.43 7.87
C VAL A 88 4.09 -11.21 8.67
N VAL A 89 5.39 -11.01 8.39
CA VAL A 89 6.49 -11.72 9.08
C VAL A 89 6.46 -11.49 10.59
N LYS A 90 6.16 -10.27 11.06
CA LYS A 90 6.06 -9.97 12.48
C LYS A 90 4.84 -10.56 13.19
N ASN A 91 3.80 -10.96 12.45
CA ASN A 91 2.53 -11.44 13.02
C ASN A 91 2.25 -12.91 12.73
N ILE A 92 2.93 -13.54 11.77
CA ILE A 92 2.83 -14.98 11.54
C ILE A 92 3.31 -15.72 12.80
N LYS A 93 2.51 -16.68 13.25
CA LYS A 93 2.94 -17.67 14.23
C LYS A 93 3.37 -18.92 13.47
N VAL A 94 4.65 -19.26 13.59
CA VAL A 94 5.18 -20.54 13.12
C VAL A 94 5.07 -21.50 14.30
N ASN A 95 4.37 -22.62 14.09
CA ASN A 95 4.23 -23.66 15.11
C ASN A 95 5.63 -24.18 15.47
N LYS A 96 5.97 -24.21 16.76
CA LYS A 96 7.10 -24.97 17.27
C LYS A 96 6.55 -26.17 18.00
#